data_AF-A0A1Q8QIV1-F1
#
_entry.id   AF-A0A1Q8QIV1-F1
#
_cell.length_a   1.000
_cell.length_b   1.000
_cell.length_c   1.000
_cell.angle_alpha   90.00
_cell.angle_beta   90.00
_cell.angle_gamma   90.00
#
_symmetry.space_group_name_H-M   'P 1'
#
loop_
_entity.id
_entity.type
_entity.pdbx_description
1 polymer ?
#
loop_
_entity_poly.entity_id
_entity_poly.type
_entity_poly.pdbx_seq_one_letter_code
_entity_poly.pdbx_strand_id
1 'polypeptide(L)'
;MEFDREKINKLYWQDTGLVSLFIVFVWAVLGFVLMSVSSLAPSEFIRDVALTAGSVAGIFVTSALVAVLVHIKKNRISLYSEELQQIARQNEALGKGIAN
;
A
#
# COMPACT_ATOMS: atom_id res chain seq x y z
N MET A 1 18.38 -4.80 21.35
CA MET A 1 17.65 -4.33 20.14
C MET A 1 16.23 -4.92 20.11
N GLU A 2 15.46 -4.77 21.19
CA GLU A 2 14.11 -5.36 21.31
C GLU A 2 13.02 -4.35 20.88
N PHE A 3 13.30 -3.06 21.07
CA PHE A 3 12.39 -1.95 20.81
C PHE A 3 12.05 -1.71 19.33
N ASP A 4 12.92 -2.12 18.40
CA ASP A 4 12.70 -1.95 16.96
C ASP A 4 11.59 -2.87 16.42
N ARG A 5 11.48 -4.10 16.94
CA ARG A 5 10.51 -5.08 16.43
C ARG A 5 9.07 -4.68 16.68
N GLU A 6 8.76 -4.11 17.85
CA GLU A 6 7.40 -3.72 18.18
C GLU A 6 6.92 -2.50 17.36
N LYS A 7 7.80 -1.51 17.16
CA LYS A 7 7.50 -0.36 16.28
C LYS A 7 7.28 -0.80 14.83
N ILE A 8 8.14 -1.69 14.33
CA ILE A 8 8.01 -2.26 12.97
C ILE A 8 6.71 -3.06 12.82
N ASN A 9 6.29 -3.78 13.86
CA ASN A 9 5.06 -4.56 13.84
C ASN A 9 3.81 -3.68 13.92
N LYS A 10 3.86 -2.59 14.71
CA LYS A 10 2.77 -1.61 14.81
C LYS A 10 2.56 -0.87 13.49
N LEU A 11 3.64 -0.45 12.83
CA LEU A 11 3.58 0.17 11.50
C LEU A 11 3.06 -0.82 10.44
N TYR A 12 3.47 -2.09 10.53
CA TYR A 12 2.96 -3.15 9.65
C TYR A 12 1.45 -3.38 9.80
N TRP A 13 0.93 -3.38 11.03
CA TRP A 13 -0.50 -3.52 11.28
C TRP A 13 -1.30 -2.31 10.80
N GLN A 14 -0.73 -1.11 10.91
CA GLN A 14 -1.36 0.12 10.45
C GLN A 14 -1.43 0.18 8.92
N ASP A 15 -0.35 -0.18 8.22
CA ASP A 15 -0.34 -0.31 6.75
C ASP A 15 -1.29 -1.41 6.27
N THR A 16 -1.34 -2.54 6.98
CA THR A 16 -2.28 -3.63 6.69
C THR A 16 -3.73 -3.16 6.85
N GLY A 17 -4.01 -2.37 7.89
CA GLY A 17 -5.32 -1.75 8.10
C GLY A 17 -5.69 -0.76 7.00
N LEU A 18 -4.75 0.10 6.59
CA LEU A 18 -4.96 1.07 5.51
C LEU A 18 -5.24 0.37 4.17
N VAL A 19 -4.49 -0.69 3.87
CA VAL A 19 -4.66 -1.47 2.63
C VAL A 19 -5.94 -2.28 2.67
N SER A 20 -6.31 -2.84 3.82
CA SER A 20 -7.61 -3.49 4.00
C SER A 20 -8.76 -2.50 3.78
N LEU A 21 -8.67 -1.29 4.32
CA LEU A 21 -9.66 -0.23 4.10
C LEU A 21 -9.74 0.15 2.61
N PHE A 22 -8.59 0.26 1.93
CA PHE A 22 -8.54 0.57 0.51
C PHE A 22 -9.16 -0.54 -0.34
N ILE A 23 -8.90 -1.81 0.00
CA ILE A 23 -9.52 -2.97 -0.65
C ILE A 23 -11.03 -2.90 -0.47
N VAL A 24 -11.53 -2.69 0.75
CA VAL A 24 -12.97 -2.57 1.01
C VAL A 24 -13.59 -1.42 0.21
N PHE A 25 -12.91 -0.27 0.15
CA PHE A 25 -13.37 0.88 -0.62
C PHE A 25 -13.42 0.61 -2.13
N VAL A 26 -12.36 0.00 -2.69
CA VAL A 26 -12.31 -0.40 -4.09
C VAL A 26 -13.42 -1.39 -4.41
N TRP A 27 -13.63 -2.41 -3.58
CA TRP A 27 -14.74 -3.36 -3.74
C TRP A 27 -16.11 -2.71 -3.63
N ALA A 28 -16.28 -1.71 -2.75
CA ALA A 28 -17.52 -0.95 -2.66
C ALA A 28 -17.81 -0.16 -3.95
N VAL A 29 -16.80 0.52 -4.50
CA VAL A 29 -16.92 1.22 -5.79
C VAL A 29 -17.20 0.23 -6.92
N LEU A 30 -16.49 -0.89 -6.96
CA LEU A 30 -16.68 -1.94 -7.97
C LEU A 30 -18.09 -2.52 -7.92
N GLY A 31 -18.59 -2.82 -6.73
CA GLY A 31 -19.96 -3.28 -6.50
C GLY A 31 -21.00 -2.26 -6.97
N PHE A 32 -20.78 -0.98 -6.68
CA PHE A 32 -21.66 0.09 -7.15
C PHE A 32 -21.68 0.22 -8.68
N VAL A 33 -20.51 0.13 -9.32
CA VAL A 33 -20.39 0.14 -10.79
C VAL A 33 -21.11 -1.08 -11.39
N LEU A 34 -20.92 -2.27 -10.82
CA LEU A 34 -21.59 -3.49 -11.27
C LEU A 34 -23.11 -3.41 -11.12
N MET A 35 -23.60 -2.87 -10.01
CA MET A 35 -25.03 -2.64 -9.78
C MET A 35 -25.60 -1.64 -10.79
N SER A 36 -24.88 -0.56 -11.08
CA SER A 36 -25.25 0.43 -12.09
C SER A 36 -25.28 -0.18 -13.50
N VAL A 37 -24.28 -0.98 -13.86
CA VAL A 37 -24.23 -1.70 -15.15
C VAL A 37 -25.38 -2.68 -15.27
N SER A 38 -25.74 -3.39 -14.19
CA SER A 38 -26.88 -4.32 -14.20
C SER A 38 -28.23 -3.64 -14.45
N SER A 39 -28.36 -2.36 -14.07
CA SER A 39 -29.57 -1.57 -14.33
C SER A 39 -29.59 -0.95 -15.73
N LEU A 40 -28.45 -0.79 -16.38
CA LEU A 40 -28.34 -0.17 -17.72
C LEU A 40 -28.21 -1.20 -18.85
N ALA A 41 -27.72 -2.41 -18.58
CA ALA A 41 -27.45 -3.42 -19.58
C ALA A 41 -28.65 -4.36 -19.77
N PRO A 42 -29.27 -4.40 -20.97
CA PRO A 42 -30.38 -5.32 -21.25
C PRO A 42 -29.93 -6.76 -21.56
N SER A 43 -28.62 -7.05 -21.65
CA SER A 43 -28.11 -8.40 -21.98
C SER A 43 -27.35 -9.06 -20.84
N GLU A 44 -27.70 -10.31 -20.55
CA GLU A 44 -27.07 -11.13 -19.51
C GLU A 44 -25.57 -11.35 -19.77
N PHE A 45 -25.15 -11.38 -21.04
CA PHE A 45 -23.76 -11.56 -21.43
C PHE A 45 -22.86 -10.39 -21.02
N ILE A 46 -23.33 -9.14 -21.16
CA ILE A 46 -22.56 -7.96 -20.73
C ILE A 46 -22.43 -7.95 -19.20
N ARG A 47 -23.46 -8.38 -18.48
CA ARG A 47 -23.45 -8.47 -17.02
C ARG A 47 -22.40 -9.47 -16.53
N ASP A 48 -22.35 -10.66 -17.12
CA ASP A 48 -21.40 -11.71 -16.73
C ASP A 48 -19.95 -11.32 -17.04
N VAL A 49 -19.69 -10.75 -18.22
CA VAL A 49 -18.36 -10.26 -18.60
C VAL A 49 -17.91 -9.13 -17.68
N ALA A 50 -18.81 -8.19 -17.33
CA ALA A 50 -18.49 -7.11 -16.40
C ALA A 50 -18.19 -7.65 -14.99
N LEU A 51 -18.97 -8.62 -14.49
CA LEU A 51 -18.75 -9.26 -13.18
C LEU A 51 -17.41 -9.98 -13.12
N THR A 52 -17.08 -10.77 -14.14
CA THR A 52 -15.81 -11.50 -14.20
C THR A 52 -14.62 -10.57 -14.36
N ALA A 53 -14.67 -9.61 -15.31
CA ALA A 53 -13.60 -8.65 -15.51
C ALA A 53 -13.37 -7.78 -14.27
N GLY A 54 -14.44 -7.32 -13.63
CA GLY A 54 -14.38 -6.54 -12.40
C GLY A 54 -13.76 -7.30 -11.23
N SER A 55 -14.14 -8.57 -11.06
CA SER A 55 -13.58 -9.44 -10.01
C SER A 55 -12.09 -9.70 -10.23
N VAL A 56 -11.68 -9.98 -11.47
CA VAL A 56 -10.27 -10.21 -11.82
C VAL A 56 -9.45 -8.94 -11.60
N ALA A 57 -9.96 -7.78 -12.03
CA ALA A 57 -9.30 -6.50 -11.80
C ALA A 57 -9.14 -6.20 -10.30
N GLY A 58 -10.17 -6.45 -9.48
CA GLY A 58 -10.11 -6.28 -8.04
C GLY A 58 -9.04 -7.14 -7.36
N ILE A 59 -8.93 -8.41 -7.77
CA ILE A 59 -7.89 -9.34 -7.27
C ILE A 59 -6.49 -8.87 -7.67
N PHE A 60 -6.30 -8.42 -8.91
CA PHE A 60 -5.02 -7.91 -9.39
C PHE A 60 -4.58 -6.64 -8.66
N VAL A 61 -5.49 -5.68 -8.49
CA VAL A 61 -5.23 -4.45 -7.73
C VAL A 61 -4.83 -4.79 -6.30
N THR A 62 -5.59 -5.66 -5.64
CA THR A 62 -5.30 -6.11 -4.27
C THR A 62 -3.92 -6.74 -4.17
N SER A 63 -3.59 -7.62 -5.12
CA SER A 63 -2.29 -8.32 -5.15
C SER A 63 -1.13 -7.36 -5.42
N ALA A 64 -1.31 -6.38 -6.31
CA ALA A 64 -0.31 -5.36 -6.60
C ALA A 64 -0.04 -4.47 -5.37
N LEU A 65 -1.08 -4.03 -4.65
CA LEU A 65 -0.91 -3.26 -3.41
C LEU A 65 -0.16 -4.06 -2.35
N VAL A 66 -0.50 -5.34 -2.17
CA VAL A 66 0.19 -6.23 -1.23
C VAL A 66 1.65 -6.43 -1.64
N ALA A 67 1.93 -6.61 -2.92
CA ALA A 67 3.30 -6.76 -3.42
C ALA A 67 4.14 -5.51 -3.17
N VAL A 68 3.59 -4.31 -3.38
CA VAL A 68 4.25 -3.03 -3.08
C VAL A 68 4.56 -2.91 -1.58
N LEU A 69 3.61 -3.23 -0.70
CA LEU A 69 3.83 -3.26 0.75
C LEU A 69 4.93 -4.23 1.15
N VAL A 70 4.91 -5.44 0.60
CA VAL A 70 5.91 -6.47 0.88
C VAL A 70 7.28 -6.04 0.39
N HIS A 71 7.36 -5.40 -0.77
CA HIS A 71 8.60 -4.86 -1.31
C HIS A 71 9.19 -3.76 -0.42
N ILE A 72 8.37 -2.78 -0.02
CA ILE A 72 8.75 -1.73 0.94
C ILE A 72 9.14 -2.35 2.29
N LYS A 73 8.41 -3.38 2.75
CA LYS A 73 8.72 -4.13 3.97
C LYS A 73 10.05 -4.87 3.92
N LYS A 74 10.43 -5.40 2.77
CA LYS A 74 11.67 -6.16 2.61
C LYS A 74 12.87 -5.22 2.53
N ASN A 75 12.70 -4.02 1.96
CA ASN A 75 13.80 -3.08 1.76
C ASN A 75 13.92 -1.96 2.81
N ARG A 76 12.98 -1.84 3.75
CA ARG A 76 12.99 -0.78 4.77
C ARG A 76 14.19 -0.80 5.73
N ILE A 77 14.80 -1.95 6.02
CA ILE A 77 16.03 -1.96 6.84
C ILE A 77 17.19 -1.33 6.08
N SER A 78 17.29 -1.56 4.77
CA SER A 78 18.31 -0.94 3.91
C SER A 78 18.04 0.56 3.75
N LEU A 79 16.83 0.94 3.35
CA LEU A 79 16.49 2.32 3.01
C LEU A 79 16.60 3.28 4.22
N TYR A 80 16.10 2.87 5.38
CA TYR A 80 16.12 3.73 6.57
C TYR A 80 17.50 3.80 7.23
N SER A 81 18.36 2.78 7.05
CA SER A 81 19.74 2.83 7.55
C SER A 81 20.60 3.84 6.79
N GLU A 82 20.38 3.98 5.48
CA GLU A 82 21.12 4.91 4.63
C GLU A 82 20.70 6.35 4.87
N GLU A 83 19.40 6.63 4.97
CA GLU A 83 18.91 7.99 5.27
C GLU A 83 19.34 8.46 6.67
N LEU A 84 19.28 7.59 7.69
CA LEU A 84 19.75 7.92 9.03
C LEU A 84 21.25 8.19 9.10
N GLN A 85 22.07 7.42 8.37
CA GLN A 85 23.50 7.71 8.23
C GLN A 85 23.77 9.03 7.51
N GLN A 86 22.97 9.37 6.50
CA GLN A 86 23.13 10.61 5.76
C GLN A 86 22.78 11.83 6.60
N ILE A 87 21.70 11.78 7.38
CA ILE A 87 21.31 12.82 8.34
C ILE A 87 22.36 12.98 9.45
N ALA A 88 22.89 11.88 9.99
CA ALA A 88 23.95 11.93 11.00
C ALA A 88 25.22 12.61 10.46
N ARG A 89 25.64 12.27 9.23
CA ARG A 89 26.78 12.92 8.56
C ARG A 89 26.55 14.40 8.30
N GLN A 90 25.33 14.78 7.93
CA GLN A 90 25.00 16.18 7.67
C GLN A 90 25.01 17.01 8.96
N ASN A 91 24.54 16.46 10.08
CA ASN A 91 24.62 17.11 11.39
C ASN A 91 26.06 17.22 11.91
N GLU A 92 26.92 16.22 11.68
CA GLU A 92 28.36 16.34 12.00
C GLU A 92 29.06 17.42 11.15
N ALA A 93 28.72 17.51 9.86
CA ALA A 93 29.27 18.53 8.97
C ALA A 93 28.82 19.95 9.37
N LEU A 94 27.55 20.11 9.74
CA LEU A 94 27.01 21.37 10.26
C LEU A 94 27.60 21.73 11.63
N GLY A 95 27.79 20.75 12.52
CA GLY A 95 28.43 20.96 13.82
C GLY A 95 29.90 21.40 13.71
N LYS A 96 30.64 20.88 12.72
CA LYS A 96 32.01 21.30 12.43
C LYS A 96 32.10 22.69 11.78
N GLY A 97 31.07 23.14 11.06
CA GLY A 97 31.02 24.46 10.44
C GLY A 97 30.70 25.61 11.39
N ILE A 98 30.18 25.34 12.60
CA ILE A 98 29.87 26.36 13.62
C ILE A 98 31.03 26.54 14.62
N ALA A 99 31.97 25.58 14.67
CA ALA A 99 33.11 25.59 15.59
C ALA A 99 34.41 26.18 14.99
N ASN A 100 34.36 26.72 13.78
CA ASN A 100 35.49 27.33 13.05
C ASN A 100 35.09 28.72 12.54
#